data_AF-A0A1J3F530-F1
#
_entry.id   AF-A0A1J3F530-F1
#
_cell.length_a   1.000
_cell.length_b   1.000
_cell.length_c   1.000
_cell.angle_alpha   90.00
_cell.angle_beta   90.00
_cell.angle_gamma   90.00
#
_symmetry.space_group_name_H-M   'P 1'
#
loop_
_entity.id
_entity.type
_entity.pdbx_description
1 polymer ?
#
loop_
_entity_poly.entity_id
_entity_poly.type
_entity_poly.pdbx_seq_one_letter_code
_entity_poly.pdbx_strand_id
1 'polypeptide(L)'
;MLGSYKEVMWPRLVANKILRKSVGSNNFVADFPPDADQKLLETSGLVDERPSFNSKSILFDQHKTIHLNYKVFVSTWNVGGIVPDDGFDMDDLLETHKTPCDIYVLGFQEIVPLRASNVLGSENNKVSSKWNSLIRETLNKKVVTREDRDKGINGISQDFKCIVSKQMVGILITVWVRGELRPYIRHPSVSCVGCGVMGCLGNKGSVSVRFRL
;
A
#
# COMPACT_ATOMS: atom_id res chain seq x y z
N MET A 1 -24.57 21.48 12.50
CA MET A 1 -24.25 20.77 13.75
C MET A 1 -23.04 19.88 13.46
N LEU A 2 -21.87 20.19 14.06
CA LEU A 2 -20.59 19.54 13.77
C LEU A 2 -20.62 18.05 14.15
N GLY A 3 -20.18 17.19 13.22
CA GLY A 3 -19.88 15.79 13.50
C GLY A 3 -18.63 15.67 14.37
N SER A 4 -18.80 15.10 15.56
CA SER A 4 -17.72 14.82 16.51
C SER A 4 -16.78 13.74 15.95
N TYR A 5 -15.62 14.16 15.48
CA TYR A 5 -14.48 13.27 15.29
C TYR A 5 -14.03 12.79 16.68
N LYS A 6 -14.22 11.50 16.98
CA LYS A 6 -13.79 10.91 18.24
C LYS A 6 -12.27 10.83 18.27
N GLU A 7 -11.64 11.76 18.98
CA GLU A 7 -10.23 11.69 19.37
C GLU A 7 -9.96 10.38 20.10
N VAL A 8 -8.96 9.63 19.62
CA VAL A 8 -8.54 8.37 20.22
C VAL A 8 -7.55 8.69 21.34
N MET A 9 -8.04 8.77 22.57
CA MET A 9 -7.21 9.00 23.75
C MET A 9 -6.58 7.71 24.29
N TRP A 10 -5.41 7.87 24.92
CA TRP A 10 -4.57 6.83 25.54
C TRP A 10 -5.31 5.78 26.39
N PRO A 11 -6.36 6.11 27.18
CA PRO A 11 -7.09 5.11 27.97
C PRO A 11 -7.76 4.01 27.11
N ARG A 12 -8.18 4.34 25.88
CA ARG A 12 -8.79 3.36 24.96
C ARG A 12 -7.76 2.39 24.38
N LEU A 13 -6.55 2.85 24.11
CA LEU A 13 -5.46 2.01 23.58
C LEU A 13 -4.99 0.99 24.61
N VAL A 14 -4.88 1.39 25.88
CA VAL A 14 -4.59 0.48 27.00
C VAL A 14 -5.71 -0.53 27.19
N ALA A 15 -6.98 -0.10 27.13
CA ALA A 15 -8.14 -0.98 27.26
C ALA A 15 -8.23 -2.05 26.15
N ASN A 16 -7.94 -1.69 24.90
CA ASN A 16 -7.96 -2.63 23.77
C ASN A 16 -6.88 -3.72 23.88
N LYS A 17 -5.77 -3.45 24.57
CA LYS A 17 -4.70 -4.43 24.81
C LYS A 17 -5.03 -5.41 25.94
N ILE A 18 -5.71 -4.97 27.00
CA ILE A 18 -6.25 -5.87 28.05
C ILE A 18 -7.20 -6.90 27.42
N LEU A 19 -7.84 -6.56 26.31
CA LEU A 19 -8.75 -7.41 25.54
C LEU A 19 -8.08 -8.30 24.46
N ARG A 20 -6.74 -8.35 24.35
CA ARG A 20 -5.97 -9.15 23.37
C ARG A 20 -6.43 -9.03 21.91
N LYS A 21 -7.02 -7.90 21.49
CA LYS A 21 -7.37 -7.70 20.08
C LYS A 21 -6.15 -7.19 19.31
N SER A 22 -5.52 -8.07 18.50
CA SER A 22 -4.80 -7.60 17.31
C SER A 22 -5.83 -6.83 16.48
N VAL A 23 -5.65 -5.52 16.38
CA VAL A 23 -6.58 -4.68 15.61
C VAL A 23 -6.17 -4.82 14.14
N GLY A 24 -6.54 -5.96 13.54
CA GLY A 24 -6.64 -6.06 12.10
C GLY A 24 -7.59 -4.96 11.63
N SER A 25 -7.09 -4.03 10.83
CA SER A 25 -7.83 -2.85 10.41
C SER A 25 -7.77 -2.72 8.90
N ASN A 26 -8.89 -2.29 8.31
CA ASN A 26 -8.93 -1.86 6.91
C ASN A 26 -8.61 -0.35 6.79
N ASN A 27 -8.23 0.32 7.88
CA ASN A 27 -7.90 1.75 7.88
C ASN A 27 -6.46 1.97 7.41
N PHE A 28 -6.27 1.91 6.09
CA PHE A 28 -5.04 2.30 5.39
C PHE A 28 -5.35 3.28 4.27
N VAL A 29 -4.34 4.05 3.85
CA VAL A 29 -4.45 4.94 2.69
C VAL A 29 -4.17 4.12 1.42
N ALA A 30 -4.97 4.33 0.38
CA ALA A 30 -4.79 3.71 -0.94
C ALA A 30 -5.25 4.67 -2.04
N ASP A 31 -4.81 4.41 -3.28
CA ASP A 31 -5.12 5.24 -4.45
C ASP A 31 -6.51 4.99 -5.05
N PHE A 32 -7.36 4.22 -4.37
CA PHE A 32 -8.68 3.83 -4.84
C PHE A 32 -9.73 4.04 -3.76
N PRO A 33 -10.99 4.30 -4.17
CA PRO A 33 -12.09 4.50 -3.23
C PRO A 33 -12.28 3.25 -2.35
N PRO A 34 -12.57 3.41 -1.05
CA PRO A 34 -12.76 2.30 -0.10
C PRO A 34 -13.82 1.26 -0.51
N ASP A 35 -14.78 1.65 -1.36
CA ASP A 35 -16.02 0.90 -1.61
C ASP A 35 -16.09 0.14 -2.95
N ALA A 36 -14.99 0.02 -3.70
CA ALA A 36 -15.00 -0.66 -5.00
C ALA A 36 -15.32 -2.17 -4.91
N ASP A 37 -15.08 -2.79 -3.75
CA ASP A 37 -15.37 -4.21 -3.53
C ASP A 37 -16.85 -4.49 -3.19
N GLN A 38 -17.62 -3.50 -2.72
CA GLN A 38 -19.02 -3.71 -2.31
C GLN A 38 -20.00 -3.65 -3.49
N LYS A 39 -19.71 -2.81 -4.50
CA LYS A 39 -20.59 -2.61 -5.65
C LYS A 39 -20.62 -3.77 -6.66
N LEU A 40 -19.62 -4.66 -6.61
CA LEU A 40 -19.51 -5.83 -7.49
C LEU A 40 -20.26 -7.07 -6.96
N LEU A 41 -20.65 -7.06 -5.68
CA LEU A 41 -21.35 -8.17 -5.04
C LEU A 41 -22.89 -8.03 -5.13
N GLU A 42 -23.43 -6.81 -5.23
CA GLU A 42 -24.88 -6.58 -5.25
C GLU A 42 -25.54 -6.82 -6.63
N THR A 43 -24.79 -6.74 -7.73
CA THR A 43 -25.34 -6.90 -9.09
C THR A 43 -25.49 -8.35 -9.55
N SER A 44 -25.12 -9.33 -8.72
CA SER A 44 -25.18 -10.77 -9.06
C SER A 44 -26.45 -11.47 -8.56
N GLY A 45 -27.42 -10.71 -8.05
CA GLY A 45 -28.53 -11.25 -7.26
C GLY A 45 -29.85 -11.55 -7.97
N LEU A 46 -30.04 -11.32 -9.28
CA LEU A 46 -31.35 -11.60 -9.91
C LEU A 46 -31.25 -12.11 -11.37
N VAL A 47 -32.01 -13.19 -11.58
CA VAL A 47 -32.52 -13.82 -12.82
C VAL A 47 -31.66 -14.89 -13.49
N ASP A 48 -32.10 -16.13 -13.24
CA ASP A 48 -31.79 -17.39 -13.91
C ASP A 48 -32.47 -17.41 -15.29
N GLU A 49 -31.71 -17.43 -16.39
CA GLU A 49 -32.11 -18.04 -17.65
C GLU A 49 -30.89 -18.59 -18.39
N ARG A 50 -30.86 -19.92 -18.53
CA ARG A 50 -29.93 -20.64 -19.40
C ARG A 50 -30.40 -20.54 -20.86
N PRO A 51 -29.46 -20.46 -21.80
CA PRO A 51 -29.54 -21.32 -22.98
C PRO A 51 -28.30 -22.20 -23.07
N SER A 52 -28.57 -23.49 -23.23
CA SER A 52 -27.61 -24.55 -23.51
C SER A 52 -26.81 -24.27 -24.78
N PHE A 53 -25.48 -24.29 -24.71
CA PHE A 53 -24.63 -24.42 -25.90
C PHE A 53 -23.73 -25.66 -25.81
N ASN A 54 -24.22 -26.66 -26.52
CA ASN A 54 -23.57 -27.81 -27.15
C ASN A 54 -22.17 -28.24 -26.67
N SER A 55 -22.15 -29.38 -25.99
CA SER A 55 -20.96 -30.22 -25.83
C SER A 55 -20.57 -30.83 -27.18
N LYS A 56 -19.44 -30.40 -27.76
CA LYS A 56 -18.44 -31.27 -28.43
C LYS A 56 -17.32 -30.45 -29.07
N SER A 57 -16.12 -31.04 -28.97
CA SER A 57 -14.81 -30.54 -29.41
C SER A 57 -14.25 -29.49 -28.43
N ILE A 58 -13.12 -29.67 -27.73
CA ILE A 58 -11.92 -30.47 -27.99
C ILE A 58 -11.36 -30.96 -26.65
N LEU A 59 -10.98 -32.24 -26.63
CA LEU A 59 -10.24 -32.94 -25.61
C LEU A 59 -8.88 -32.26 -25.32
N PHE A 60 -8.53 -32.18 -24.03
CA PHE A 60 -7.18 -31.94 -23.48
C PHE A 60 -6.43 -30.74 -24.04
N ASP A 61 -6.52 -29.61 -23.33
CA ASP A 61 -5.27 -28.92 -23.00
C ASP A 61 -5.07 -29.11 -21.50
N GLN A 62 -3.93 -29.72 -21.14
CA GLN A 62 -3.49 -29.81 -19.76
C GLN A 62 -3.59 -28.41 -19.16
N HIS A 63 -4.09 -28.26 -17.93
CA HIS A 63 -3.93 -27.00 -17.19
C HIS A 63 -2.43 -26.73 -17.08
N LYS A 64 -1.87 -26.06 -18.08
CA LYS A 64 -0.59 -25.42 -18.01
C LYS A 64 -0.86 -24.27 -17.08
N THR A 65 -0.66 -24.50 -15.78
CA THR A 65 -0.65 -23.43 -14.78
C THR A 65 0.36 -22.43 -15.32
N ILE A 66 -0.13 -21.33 -15.89
CA ILE A 66 0.74 -20.25 -16.35
C ILE A 66 1.32 -19.69 -15.06
N HIS A 67 2.54 -20.09 -14.72
CA HIS A 67 3.29 -19.52 -13.62
C HIS A 67 3.64 -18.09 -14.03
N LEU A 68 2.79 -17.14 -13.65
CA LEU A 68 3.10 -15.72 -13.74
C LEU A 68 4.20 -15.44 -12.71
N ASN A 69 5.39 -15.11 -13.20
CA ASN A 69 6.52 -14.72 -12.35
C ASN A 69 6.42 -13.23 -12.07
N TYR A 70 6.09 -12.87 -10.82
CA TYR A 70 6.09 -11.48 -10.37
C TYR A 70 7.42 -11.13 -9.71
N LYS A 71 7.94 -9.94 -10.02
CA LYS A 71 9.14 -9.39 -9.36
C LYS A 71 8.72 -8.46 -8.23
N VAL A 72 9.19 -8.75 -7.02
CA VAL A 72 8.94 -7.95 -5.83
C VAL A 72 10.22 -7.27 -5.38
N PHE A 73 10.18 -5.95 -5.26
CA PHE A 73 11.22 -5.15 -4.62
C PHE A 73 10.83 -4.89 -3.16
N VAL A 74 11.78 -5.09 -2.24
CA VAL A 74 11.57 -4.80 -0.82
C VAL A 74 12.74 -3.97 -0.32
N SER A 75 12.44 -2.81 0.26
CA SER A 75 13.46 -1.94 0.86
C SER A 75 12.99 -1.39 2.19
N THR A 76 13.96 -1.06 3.04
CA THR A 76 13.70 -0.40 4.30
C THR A 76 14.68 0.72 4.59
N TRP A 77 14.18 1.80 5.22
CA TRP A 77 15.00 2.94 5.57
C TRP A 77 14.55 3.61 6.86
N ASN A 78 15.47 3.72 7.83
CA ASN A 78 15.30 4.61 8.97
C ASN A 78 15.70 6.04 8.58
N VAL A 79 14.74 6.96 8.57
CA VAL A 79 14.91 8.34 8.08
C VAL A 79 15.26 9.32 9.21
N GLY A 80 15.44 8.84 10.44
CA GLY A 80 15.99 9.60 11.57
C GLY A 80 15.16 10.80 12.02
N GLY A 81 13.85 10.79 11.80
CA GLY A 81 12.96 11.91 12.14
C GLY A 81 13.05 13.08 11.15
N ILE A 82 13.76 12.92 10.04
CA ILE A 82 13.95 13.95 9.03
C ILE A 82 12.78 13.88 8.04
N VAL A 83 12.07 15.00 7.90
CA VAL A 83 11.03 15.14 6.89
C VAL A 83 11.73 15.40 5.55
N PRO A 84 11.39 14.66 4.48
CA PRO A 84 12.04 14.84 3.19
C PRO A 84 11.64 16.17 2.55
N ASP A 85 12.61 16.84 1.95
CA ASP A 85 12.38 18.05 1.16
C ASP A 85 11.58 17.75 -0.11
N ASP A 86 10.97 18.78 -0.70
CA ASP A 86 10.13 18.63 -1.88
C ASP A 86 10.86 18.06 -3.11
N GLY A 87 12.18 18.28 -3.22
CA GLY A 87 13.02 17.81 -4.32
C GLY A 87 13.86 16.56 -4.00
N PHE A 88 13.56 15.84 -2.92
CA PHE A 88 14.31 14.63 -2.57
C PHE A 88 14.08 13.51 -3.60
N ASP A 89 15.13 13.10 -4.31
CA ASP A 89 15.06 12.03 -5.29
C ASP A 89 15.22 10.65 -4.63
N MET A 90 14.27 9.75 -4.90
CA MET A 90 14.28 8.37 -4.40
C MET A 90 14.77 7.35 -5.43
N ASP A 91 15.18 7.78 -6.63
CA ASP A 91 15.56 6.86 -7.72
C ASP A 91 16.65 5.87 -7.30
N ASP A 92 17.68 6.35 -6.58
CA ASP A 92 18.77 5.51 -6.08
C ASP A 92 18.31 4.49 -5.03
N LEU A 93 17.33 4.86 -4.19
CA LEU A 93 16.76 3.98 -3.16
C LEU A 93 15.86 2.90 -3.77
N LEU A 94 15.10 3.25 -4.81
CA LEU A 94 14.11 2.38 -5.43
C LEU A 94 14.69 1.56 -6.59
N GLU A 95 15.90 1.88 -7.04
CA GLU A 95 16.61 1.20 -8.13
C GLU A 95 15.77 1.03 -9.41
N THR A 96 14.88 2.00 -9.67
CA THR A 96 13.84 1.97 -10.73
C THR A 96 14.42 1.71 -12.12
N HIS A 97 15.67 2.12 -12.35
CA HIS A 97 16.37 1.98 -13.63
C HIS A 97 17.15 0.66 -13.80
N LYS A 98 17.43 -0.08 -12.71
CA LYS A 98 18.26 -1.30 -12.77
C LYS A 98 17.42 -2.55 -13.03
N THR A 99 16.32 -2.70 -12.29
CA THR A 99 15.46 -3.88 -12.34
C THR A 99 13.99 -3.50 -12.31
N PRO A 100 13.24 -3.64 -13.43
CA PRO A 100 11.81 -3.39 -13.40
C PRO A 100 11.13 -4.43 -12.52
N CYS A 101 10.49 -3.96 -11.45
CA CYS A 101 9.66 -4.76 -10.56
C CYS A 101 8.16 -4.54 -10.84
N ASP A 102 7.33 -5.45 -10.36
CA ASP A 102 5.87 -5.39 -10.48
C ASP A 102 5.22 -4.89 -9.19
N ILE A 103 5.89 -5.14 -8.06
CA ILE A 103 5.45 -4.81 -6.71
C ILE A 103 6.63 -4.18 -5.96
N TYR A 104 6.42 -3.04 -5.33
CA TYR A 104 7.36 -2.39 -4.42
C TYR A 104 6.78 -2.38 -3.01
N VAL A 105 7.55 -2.89 -2.05
CA VAL A 105 7.24 -2.87 -0.62
C VAL A 105 8.28 -2.04 0.10
N LEU A 106 7.86 -0.91 0.66
CA LEU A 106 8.76 0.07 1.26
C LEU A 106 8.40 0.24 2.74
N GLY A 107 9.38 0.00 3.61
CA GLY A 107 9.26 0.15 5.05
C GLY A 107 10.14 1.27 5.58
N PHE A 108 9.56 2.29 6.19
CA PHE A 108 10.31 3.39 6.81
C PHE A 108 10.20 3.34 8.33
N GLN A 109 11.28 3.75 9.02
CA GLN A 109 11.29 3.98 10.46
C GLN A 109 11.65 5.44 10.76
N GLU A 110 11.22 5.90 11.94
CA GLU A 110 11.42 7.27 12.41
C GLU A 110 10.94 8.33 11.41
N ILE A 111 9.83 8.10 10.71
CA ILE A 111 9.32 9.10 9.76
C ILE A 111 8.84 10.39 10.43
N VAL A 112 8.60 10.35 11.74
CA VAL A 112 8.26 11.51 12.57
C VAL A 112 9.37 11.79 13.57
N PRO A 113 9.67 13.07 13.88
CA PRO A 113 10.58 13.42 14.96
C PRO A 113 10.12 12.79 16.29
N LEU A 114 11.05 12.31 17.11
CA LEU A 114 10.76 11.75 18.44
C LEU A 114 10.41 12.87 19.44
N ARG A 115 9.23 13.48 19.26
CA ARG A 115 8.62 14.42 20.21
C ARG A 115 7.45 13.73 20.92
N ALA A 116 7.26 14.02 22.21
CA ALA A 116 6.18 13.43 23.01
C ALA A 116 4.80 13.62 22.37
N SER A 117 4.57 14.76 21.70
CA SER A 117 3.34 15.05 20.94
C SER A 117 3.10 14.09 19.77
N ASN A 118 4.15 13.57 19.13
CA ASN A 118 4.04 12.64 18.00
C ASN A 118 3.78 11.21 18.44
N VAL A 119 4.07 10.90 19.71
CA VAL A 119 3.83 9.59 20.32
C VAL A 119 2.47 9.54 21.02
N LEU A 120 1.93 10.70 21.43
CA LEU A 120 0.70 10.84 22.22
C LEU A 120 -0.47 11.48 21.46
N GLY A 121 -0.25 12.03 20.26
CA GLY A 121 -1.27 12.69 19.43
C GLY A 121 -1.98 11.74 18.45
N SER A 122 -3.00 12.25 17.77
CA SER A 122 -3.68 11.55 16.68
C SER A 122 -2.75 11.34 15.48
N GLU A 123 -2.92 10.22 14.76
CA GLU A 123 -2.14 9.92 13.54
C GLU A 123 -2.29 11.07 12.53
N ASN A 124 -1.24 11.88 12.36
CA ASN A 124 -1.19 12.95 11.37
C ASN A 124 -0.57 12.43 10.08
N ASN A 125 -1.42 12.14 9.09
CA ASN A 125 -1.00 11.54 7.83
C ASN A 125 -0.20 12.48 6.91
N LYS A 126 0.01 13.76 7.28
CA LYS A 126 0.78 14.72 6.45
C LYS A 126 2.15 14.19 6.06
N VAL A 127 2.85 13.58 7.02
CA VAL A 127 4.19 13.01 6.81
C VAL A 127 4.11 11.80 5.87
N SER A 128 3.23 10.83 6.14
CA SER A 128 3.04 9.68 5.25
C SER A 128 2.61 10.09 3.84
N SER A 129 1.77 11.12 3.70
CA SER A 129 1.34 11.64 2.40
C SER A 129 2.51 12.25 1.64
N LYS A 130 3.44 12.92 2.32
CA LYS A 130 4.65 13.46 1.68
C LYS A 130 5.54 12.35 1.15
N TRP A 131 5.82 11.31 1.95
CA TRP A 131 6.55 10.12 1.51
C TRP A 131 5.85 9.44 0.32
N ASN A 132 4.54 9.22 0.40
CA ASN A 132 3.78 8.63 -0.70
C ASN A 132 3.80 9.47 -1.98
N SER A 133 3.84 10.81 -1.87
CA SER A 133 3.96 11.69 -3.03
C SER A 133 5.29 11.50 -3.74
N LEU A 134 6.40 11.50 -2.99
CA LEU A 134 7.73 11.33 -3.53
C LEU A 134 7.88 9.94 -4.18
N ILE A 135 7.44 8.88 -3.50
CA ILE A 135 7.47 7.52 -4.04
C ILE A 135 6.66 7.42 -5.34
N ARG A 136 5.47 8.03 -5.38
CA ARG A 136 4.64 8.05 -6.59
C ARG A 136 5.34 8.75 -7.74
N GLU A 137 5.97 9.88 -7.48
CA GLU A 137 6.70 10.64 -8.49
C GLU A 137 7.88 9.84 -9.04
N THR A 138 8.68 9.23 -8.16
CA THR A 138 9.83 8.39 -8.54
C THR A 138 9.39 7.15 -9.32
N LEU A 139 8.40 6.38 -8.83
CA LEU A 139 7.94 5.15 -9.50
C LEU A 139 7.27 5.41 -10.85
N ASN A 140 6.65 6.59 -11.03
CA ASN A 140 5.92 6.95 -12.25
C ASN A 140 6.68 7.92 -13.16
N LYS A 141 7.98 8.16 -12.88
CA LYS A 141 8.84 9.01 -13.71
C LYS A 141 8.90 8.44 -15.13
N LYS A 142 8.75 9.30 -16.13
CA LYS A 142 8.85 8.89 -17.53
C LYS A 142 10.28 8.46 -17.82
N VAL A 143 10.46 7.20 -18.20
CA VAL A 143 11.74 6.74 -18.71
C VAL A 143 11.84 7.19 -20.16
N VAL A 144 12.64 8.22 -20.40
CA VAL A 144 13.01 8.64 -21.76
C VAL A 144 14.33 7.95 -22.08
N THR A 145 14.29 6.90 -22.89
CA THR A 145 15.54 6.30 -23.35
C THR A 145 16.25 7.27 -24.31
N ARG A 146 17.58 7.19 -24.39
CA ARG A 146 18.35 8.03 -25.33
C ARG A 146 17.92 7.82 -26.79
N GLU A 147 17.40 6.64 -27.12
CA GLU A 147 16.89 6.29 -28.45
C GLU A 147 15.50 6.87 -28.74
N ASP A 148 14.68 7.13 -27.70
CA ASP A 148 13.34 7.72 -27.86
C ASP A 148 13.38 9.23 -28.15
N ARG A 149 14.44 9.93 -27.72
CA ARG A 149 14.62 11.37 -27.95
C ARG A 149 14.77 11.73 -29.43
N ASP A 150 15.44 10.88 -30.21
CA ASP A 150 15.62 11.08 -31.66
C ASP A 150 14.37 10.70 -32.47
N LYS A 151 13.44 9.94 -31.91
CA LYS A 151 12.23 9.46 -32.59
C LYS A 151 10.95 10.23 -32.22
N GLY A 152 11.04 11.25 -31.36
CA GLY A 152 9.89 12.03 -30.92
C GLY A 152 8.83 11.20 -30.15
N ILE A 153 9.22 10.05 -29.60
CA ILE A 153 8.31 9.18 -28.86
C ILE A 153 8.18 9.73 -27.43
N ASN A 154 6.95 10.04 -27.02
CA ASN A 154 6.64 10.34 -25.63
C ASN A 154 6.92 9.09 -24.79
N GLY A 155 7.95 9.13 -23.93
CA GLY A 155 8.41 8.00 -23.14
C GLY A 155 7.29 7.29 -22.37
N ILE A 156 7.43 5.97 -22.20
CA ILE A 156 6.45 5.13 -21.52
C ILE A 156 6.44 5.49 -20.03
N SER A 157 5.34 6.09 -19.57
CA SER A 157 5.09 6.29 -18.15
C SER A 157 4.86 4.93 -17.51
N GLN A 158 5.57 4.64 -16.42
CA GLN A 158 5.13 3.56 -15.54
C GLN A 158 3.81 4.02 -14.88
N ASP A 159 2.90 3.07 -14.63
CA ASP A 159 1.66 3.31 -13.89
C ASP A 159 1.66 2.43 -12.64
N PHE A 160 2.21 2.94 -11.54
CA PHE A 160 2.20 2.33 -10.22
C PHE A 160 1.13 2.99 -9.35
N LYS A 161 0.36 2.15 -8.65
CA LYS A 161 -0.69 2.57 -7.72
C LYS A 161 -0.37 2.09 -6.31
N CYS A 162 -0.57 2.96 -5.32
CA CYS A 162 -0.47 2.58 -3.91
C CYS A 162 -1.68 1.73 -3.52
N ILE A 163 -1.45 0.49 -3.09
CA ILE A 163 -2.53 -0.39 -2.62
C ILE A 163 -2.74 -0.36 -1.13
N VAL A 164 -1.67 -0.12 -0.36
CA VAL A 164 -1.72 -0.03 1.09
C VAL A 164 -0.62 0.92 1.54
N SER A 165 -0.98 1.94 2.30
CA SER A 165 -0.04 2.78 3.06
C SER A 165 -0.54 2.90 4.49
N LYS A 166 0.24 2.39 5.46
CA LYS A 166 -0.08 2.47 6.88
C LYS A 166 1.08 3.03 7.68
N GLN A 167 0.78 4.09 8.42
CA GLN A 167 1.63 4.62 9.47
C GLN A 167 1.21 4.11 10.86
N MET A 168 2.18 3.78 11.70
CA MET A 168 2.04 3.58 13.15
C MET A 168 3.16 4.37 13.86
N VAL A 169 2.82 5.54 14.40
CA VAL A 169 3.78 6.49 15.00
C VAL A 169 4.92 6.81 14.01
N GLY A 170 6.12 6.23 14.21
CA GLY A 170 7.29 6.44 13.36
C GLY A 170 7.52 5.35 12.31
N ILE A 171 6.70 4.29 12.30
CA ILE A 171 6.81 3.21 11.32
C ILE A 171 5.83 3.49 10.19
N LEU A 172 6.28 3.39 8.94
CA LEU A 172 5.43 3.45 7.75
C LEU A 172 5.71 2.22 6.89
N ILE A 173 4.67 1.54 6.44
CA ILE A 173 4.77 0.57 5.36
C ILE A 173 3.87 1.02 4.21
N THR A 174 4.40 0.98 2.99
CA THR A 174 3.66 1.34 1.79
C THR A 174 3.94 0.32 0.68
N VAL A 175 2.89 -0.13 0.01
CA VAL A 175 2.92 -1.17 -1.02
C VAL A 175 2.36 -0.59 -2.32
N TRP A 176 3.15 -0.69 -3.38
CA TRP A 176 2.85 -0.17 -4.71
C TRP A 176 2.88 -1.29 -5.72
N VAL A 177 1.92 -1.30 -6.64
CA VAL A 177 1.80 -2.32 -7.68
C VAL A 177 1.63 -1.67 -9.04
N ARG A 178 2.06 -2.33 -10.11
CA ARG A 178 1.69 -1.95 -11.47
C ARG A 178 0.16 -1.85 -11.60
N GLY A 179 -0.33 -0.86 -12.32
CA GLY A 179 -1.75 -0.57 -12.51
C GLY A 179 -2.49 -1.75 -13.12
N GLU A 180 -1.83 -2.49 -14.01
CA GLU A 180 -2.34 -3.73 -14.61
C GLU A 180 -2.60 -4.84 -13.58
N LEU A 181 -1.85 -4.88 -12.47
CA LEU A 181 -2.04 -5.85 -11.40
C LEU A 181 -3.15 -5.47 -10.43
N ARG A 182 -3.55 -4.19 -10.40
CA ARG A 182 -4.52 -3.69 -9.43
C ARG A 182 -5.84 -4.47 -9.40
N PRO A 183 -6.48 -4.85 -10.53
CA PRO A 183 -7.74 -5.61 -10.52
C PRO A 183 -7.65 -7.00 -9.87
N TYR A 184 -6.44 -7.56 -9.78
CA TYR A 184 -6.18 -8.89 -9.23
C TYR A 184 -5.91 -8.86 -7.71
N ILE A 185 -5.57 -7.69 -7.16
CA ILE A 185 -5.37 -7.52 -5.71
C ILE A 185 -6.71 -7.63 -4.97
N ARG A 186 -6.82 -8.61 -4.07
CA ARG A 186 -8.01 -8.87 -3.23
C ARG A 186 -7.66 -8.93 -1.74
N HIS A 187 -8.63 -8.56 -0.90
CA HIS A 187 -8.56 -8.63 0.57
C HIS A 187 -7.31 -7.98 1.19
N PRO A 188 -6.94 -6.74 0.81
CA PRO A 188 -5.88 -6.01 1.50
C PRO A 188 -6.23 -5.84 2.99
N SER A 189 -5.27 -6.11 3.86
CA SER A 189 -5.44 -6.08 5.31
C SER A 189 -4.14 -5.68 5.99
N VAL A 190 -4.26 -4.94 7.08
CA VAL A 190 -3.12 -4.41 7.84
C VAL A 190 -3.26 -4.77 9.32
N SER A 191 -2.13 -5.11 9.95
CA SER A 191 -2.04 -5.32 11.39
C SER A 191 -0.87 -4.51 11.97
N CYS A 192 -1.10 -3.87 13.11
CA CYS A 192 -0.12 -3.07 13.83
C CYS A 192 0.11 -3.64 15.24
N VAL A 193 1.37 -3.73 15.66
CA VAL A 193 1.75 -4.16 17.02
C VAL A 193 2.74 -3.15 17.60
N GLY A 194 2.34 -2.42 18.64
CA GLY A 194 3.22 -1.53 19.40
C GLY A 194 3.93 -2.27 20.54
N CYS A 195 5.25 -2.06 20.67
CA CYS A 195 6.13 -2.66 21.68
C CYS A 195 6.94 -1.61 22.47
N GLY A 196 6.60 -0.32 22.36
CA GLY A 196 7.35 0.78 22.94
C GLY A 196 7.13 0.98 24.45
N VAL A 197 7.24 2.21 24.94
CA VAL A 197 7.18 2.51 26.39
C VAL A 197 5.93 1.88 27.05
N MET A 198 6.11 1.25 28.20
CA MET A 198 5.11 0.41 28.91
C MET A 198 4.56 -0.78 28.09
N GLY A 199 5.25 -1.19 27.03
CA GLY A 199 4.82 -2.22 26.10
C GLY A 199 3.63 -1.80 25.22
N CYS A 200 3.19 -0.54 25.27
CA CYS A 200 1.94 -0.08 24.66
C CYS A 200 2.09 1.13 23.75
N LEU A 201 3.15 1.93 23.90
CA LEU A 201 3.41 3.06 23.01
C LEU A 201 3.92 2.56 21.65
N GLY A 202 3.41 3.13 20.56
CA GLY A 202 3.77 2.74 19.20
C GLY A 202 5.14 3.26 18.73
N ASN A 203 5.96 3.87 19.59
CA ASN A 203 7.29 4.36 19.20
C ASN A 203 8.26 3.25 18.78
N LYS A 204 7.96 2.01 19.18
CA LYS A 204 8.59 0.78 18.66
C LYS A 204 7.47 -0.22 18.35
N GLY A 205 7.68 -1.09 17.38
CA GLY A 205 6.66 -2.06 17.00
C GLY A 205 6.85 -2.61 15.59
N SER A 206 5.77 -3.13 15.01
CA SER A 206 5.71 -3.63 13.65
C SER A 206 4.38 -3.28 12.99
N VAL A 207 4.41 -3.09 11.67
CA VAL A 207 3.24 -3.01 10.81
C VAL A 207 3.37 -4.10 9.74
N SER A 208 2.31 -4.87 9.54
CA SER A 208 2.24 -5.95 8.57
C SER A 208 1.11 -5.69 7.58
N VAL A 209 1.35 -6.05 6.32
CA VAL A 209 0.39 -5.97 5.21
C VAL A 209 0.19 -7.35 4.63
N ARG A 210 -1.06 -7.70 4.33
CA ARG A 210 -1.45 -8.92 3.62
C ARG A 210 -2.42 -8.57 2.51
N PHE A 211 -2.28 -9.21 1.36
CA PHE A 211 -3.25 -9.20 0.27
C PHE A 211 -3.16 -10.53 -0.49
N ARG A 212 -4.14 -10.80 -1.35
CA ARG A 212 -4.12 -11.91 -2.31
C ARG A 212 -3.92 -11.32 -3.72
N LEU A 213 -2.98 -11.88 -4.46
CA LEU A 213 -2.73 -11.60 -5.88
C LEU A 213 -2.89 -12.90 -6.67
#